data_AF-A0A7H4GQT7-F1
#
_entry.id   AF-A0A7H4GQT7-F1
#
_cell.length_a   1.000
_cell.length_b   1.000
_cell.length_c   1.000
_cell.angle_alpha   90.00
_cell.angle_beta   90.00
_cell.angle_gamma   90.00
#
_symmetry.space_group_name_H-M   'P 1'
#
loop_
_entity.id
_entity.type
_entity.pdbx_description
1 polymer ?
#
loop_
_entity_poly.entity_id
_entity_poly.type
_entity_poly.pdbx_seq_one_letter_code
_entity_poly.pdbx_strand_id
1 'polypeptide(L)'
;MNRRRFLLISGSGLLVLGGGGLFWRFAREIPAALPGIHFDHIARDMTGVAVVGQAWLEQHDDTDPHQVLLDNLALSAEHEMEFSDLVATLGERIEHDLAGHGLFKHEGWWLSQTEAALAALHVKLLGEDASHPDEPGFEQAGEGRLLRIQGQAPTKLVPGEPLAHPGLPENVISFETAQRPPSRLVFFVQGHRLHISPRSNGFSVQLIDVILDDIARAGGSVALWLYDPVAQRRQQVGTLTVTEAVPDQAGFCAPADWGERETVAGEPFNEQPDGASAFWILVDCFPDDTVVVFDGVELPTTLQADEGLITARMPDPTLIEIPGEYALELLDRKSGAVEPVGQFRVREP
;
A
#
# COMPACT_ATOMS: atom_id res chain seq x y z
N MET A 1 -25.10 9.22 -28.81
CA MET A 1 -23.82 9.08 -29.54
C MET A 1 -22.74 8.98 -28.49
N ASN A 2 -22.28 7.77 -28.20
CA ASN A 2 -21.59 7.49 -26.94
C ASN A 2 -20.08 7.69 -27.08
N ARG A 3 -19.64 8.95 -27.01
CA ARG A 3 -18.21 9.29 -27.00
C ARG A 3 -17.62 8.97 -25.63
N ARG A 4 -17.21 7.72 -25.41
CA ARG A 4 -16.39 7.31 -24.26
C ARG A 4 -14.93 7.68 -24.56
N ARG A 5 -14.35 8.60 -23.77
CA ARG A 5 -12.88 8.74 -23.67
C ARG A 5 -12.36 7.58 -22.83
N PHE A 6 -11.30 6.94 -23.26
CA PHE A 6 -10.74 5.79 -22.54
C PHE A 6 -9.56 6.20 -21.67
N LEU A 7 -8.73 7.13 -22.17
CA LEU A 7 -7.68 7.74 -21.38
C LEU A 7 -8.13 9.10 -20.85
N LEU A 8 -8.65 9.09 -19.62
CA LEU A 8 -8.61 10.26 -18.74
C LEU A 8 -7.35 10.14 -17.89
N ILE A 9 -6.29 10.77 -18.37
CA ILE A 9 -5.02 10.90 -17.65
C ILE A 9 -5.21 11.93 -16.54
N SER A 10 -5.44 11.46 -15.31
CA SER A 10 -5.25 12.23 -14.07
C SER A 10 -3.98 11.79 -13.38
N GLY A 11 -3.15 12.74 -12.93
CA GLY A 11 -1.76 12.55 -12.48
C GLY A 11 -1.53 11.78 -11.16
N SER A 12 -2.38 10.81 -10.83
CA SER A 12 -2.28 9.96 -9.62
C SER A 12 -2.62 8.49 -9.88
N GLY A 13 -3.01 8.13 -11.11
CA GLY A 13 -3.68 6.87 -11.43
C GLY A 13 -4.92 7.09 -12.29
N LEU A 14 -5.33 6.06 -13.02
CA LEU A 14 -6.34 6.15 -14.07
C LEU A 14 -7.77 6.19 -13.47
N LEU A 15 -8.32 7.39 -13.23
CA LEU A 15 -9.69 7.60 -12.70
C LEU A 15 -10.33 8.95 -13.13
N VAL A 16 -11.61 9.11 -12.80
CA VAL A 16 -12.62 9.91 -13.54
C VAL A 16 -13.64 10.49 -12.54
N LEU A 17 -14.06 11.77 -12.49
CA LEU A 17 -14.09 12.92 -13.44
C LEU A 17 -13.54 14.24 -12.86
N GLY A 18 -13.06 15.14 -13.75
CA GLY A 18 -13.49 16.55 -13.87
C GLY A 18 -13.27 17.57 -12.72
N GLY A 19 -12.40 18.56 -12.98
CA GLY A 19 -12.53 19.91 -12.36
C GLY A 19 -11.28 20.48 -11.69
N GLY A 20 -10.39 21.10 -12.48
CA GLY A 20 -9.61 22.29 -12.08
C GLY A 20 -8.70 22.24 -10.85
N GLY A 21 -7.44 21.84 -11.06
CA GLY A 21 -6.28 22.41 -10.37
C GLY A 21 -5.69 21.67 -9.15
N LEU A 22 -4.35 21.70 -9.07
CA LEU A 22 -3.55 21.56 -7.84
C LEU A 22 -3.46 20.18 -7.14
N PHE A 23 -3.22 19.08 -7.86
CA PHE A 23 -2.68 17.83 -7.26
C PHE A 23 -1.62 17.16 -8.15
N TRP A 24 -0.35 17.24 -7.74
CA TRP A 24 0.83 16.64 -8.39
C TRP A 24 1.85 16.17 -7.34
N ARG A 25 1.58 15.09 -6.58
CA ARG A 25 2.54 14.63 -5.56
C ARG A 25 2.60 13.15 -5.18
N PHE A 26 1.78 12.27 -5.77
CA PHE A 26 1.71 10.85 -5.36
C PHE A 26 1.70 9.84 -6.52
N ALA A 27 2.26 10.21 -7.67
CA ALA A 27 2.85 9.19 -8.53
C ALA A 27 4.13 8.69 -7.85
N ARG A 28 4.21 7.38 -7.59
CA ARG A 28 5.48 6.73 -7.20
C ARG A 28 6.50 7.05 -8.29
N GLU A 29 7.73 7.42 -7.92
CA GLU A 29 8.82 7.57 -8.90
C GLU A 29 9.06 6.20 -9.56
N ILE A 30 8.40 5.96 -10.70
CA ILE A 30 8.77 4.90 -11.62
C ILE A 30 10.01 5.44 -12.31
N PRO A 31 11.21 4.89 -12.04
CA PRO A 31 12.45 5.47 -12.52
C PRO A 31 12.45 5.59 -14.04
N ALA A 32 13.22 6.55 -14.57
CA ALA A 32 13.58 6.64 -15.97
C ALA A 32 13.78 5.24 -16.58
N ALA A 33 13.01 4.96 -17.63
CA ALA A 33 13.02 3.68 -18.32
C ALA A 33 12.71 3.90 -19.80
N LEU A 34 12.95 2.87 -20.62
CA LEU A 34 12.64 2.93 -22.04
C LEU A 34 11.11 3.10 -22.24
N PRO A 35 10.64 4.00 -23.13
CA PRO A 35 9.22 4.28 -23.33
C PRO A 35 8.37 3.04 -23.59
N GLY A 36 8.93 2.01 -24.23
CA GLY A 36 8.30 0.71 -24.43
C GLY A 36 7.82 0.04 -23.13
N ILE A 37 8.60 0.13 -22.04
CA ILE A 37 8.28 -0.42 -20.71
C ILE A 37 7.11 0.34 -20.08
N HIS A 38 7.09 1.66 -20.25
CA HIS A 38 6.02 2.51 -19.72
C HIS A 38 4.72 2.36 -20.52
N PHE A 39 4.77 2.23 -21.86
CA PHE A 39 3.61 1.84 -22.66
C PHE A 39 3.06 0.49 -22.24
N ASP A 40 3.95 -0.48 -21.97
CA ASP A 40 3.64 -1.80 -21.43
C ASP A 40 2.88 -1.76 -20.11
N HIS A 41 3.18 -0.78 -19.25
CA HIS A 41 2.51 -0.55 -17.98
C HIS A 41 1.11 0.05 -18.21
N ILE A 42 1.03 1.14 -18.97
CA ILE A 42 -0.24 1.83 -19.30
C ILE A 42 -1.21 0.87 -19.98
N ALA A 43 -0.75 0.12 -20.98
CA ALA A 43 -1.58 -0.82 -21.73
C ALA A 43 -2.13 -1.94 -20.85
N ARG A 44 -1.36 -2.50 -19.92
CA ARG A 44 -1.85 -3.56 -19.01
C ARG A 44 -2.92 -3.08 -18.03
N ASP A 45 -2.91 -1.81 -17.63
CA ASP A 45 -3.90 -1.24 -16.70
C ASP A 45 -5.24 -0.86 -17.37
N MET A 46 -5.28 -0.75 -18.71
CA MET A 46 -6.50 -0.51 -19.48
C MET A 46 -7.55 -1.61 -19.26
N THR A 47 -8.84 -1.27 -19.30
CA THR A 47 -9.94 -2.23 -19.12
C THR A 47 -11.08 -2.02 -20.11
N GLY A 48 -11.68 -3.10 -20.60
CA GLY A 48 -12.81 -3.07 -21.54
C GLY A 48 -12.43 -2.61 -22.95
N VAL A 49 -11.15 -2.72 -23.31
CA VAL A 49 -10.58 -2.21 -24.58
C VAL A 49 -10.35 -3.29 -25.63
N ALA A 50 -10.47 -4.58 -25.27
CA ALA A 50 -10.00 -5.67 -26.12
C ALA A 50 -10.64 -5.69 -27.52
N VAL A 51 -11.95 -5.47 -27.61
CA VAL A 51 -12.67 -5.41 -28.90
C VAL A 51 -12.09 -4.34 -29.83
N VAL A 52 -11.79 -3.15 -29.29
CA VAL A 52 -11.25 -2.04 -30.09
C VAL A 52 -9.78 -2.26 -30.42
N GLY A 53 -9.01 -2.89 -29.54
CA GLY A 53 -7.63 -3.30 -29.79
C GLY A 53 -7.52 -4.41 -30.86
N GLN A 54 -8.38 -5.41 -30.80
CA GLN A 54 -8.48 -6.49 -31.81
C GLN A 54 -8.84 -5.90 -33.17
N ALA A 55 -9.90 -5.08 -33.23
CA ALA A 55 -10.31 -4.42 -34.46
C ALA A 55 -9.25 -3.46 -35.04
N TRP A 56 -8.38 -2.90 -34.21
CA TRP A 56 -7.24 -2.09 -34.67
C TRP A 56 -6.15 -2.99 -35.27
N LEU A 57 -5.80 -4.10 -34.61
CA LEU A 57 -4.83 -5.08 -35.10
C LEU A 57 -5.26 -5.69 -36.44
N GLU A 58 -6.54 -6.04 -36.60
CA GLU A 58 -7.11 -6.54 -37.86
C GLU A 58 -7.03 -5.52 -39.02
N GLN A 59 -7.08 -4.22 -38.73
CA GLN A 59 -6.98 -3.16 -39.73
C GLN A 59 -5.54 -2.76 -40.06
N HIS A 60 -4.58 -3.09 -39.19
CA HIS A 60 -3.17 -2.76 -39.29
C HIS A 60 -2.33 -4.05 -39.23
N ASP A 61 -2.65 -4.99 -40.11
CA ASP A 61 -1.92 -6.25 -40.24
C ASP A 61 -0.40 -5.99 -40.41
N ASP A 62 0.42 -6.89 -39.86
CA ASP A 62 1.88 -6.76 -39.69
C ASP A 62 2.39 -5.52 -38.90
N THR A 63 1.53 -4.62 -38.41
CA THR A 63 1.96 -3.38 -37.72
C THR A 63 2.16 -3.59 -36.21
N ASP A 64 3.31 -3.18 -35.67
CA ASP A 64 3.57 -3.23 -34.23
C ASP A 64 2.97 -2.01 -33.49
N PRO A 65 2.02 -2.20 -32.55
CA PRO A 65 1.51 -1.11 -31.71
C PRO A 65 2.60 -0.35 -30.95
N HIS A 66 3.68 -1.00 -30.49
CA HIS A 66 4.79 -0.32 -29.84
C HIS A 66 5.48 0.67 -30.77
N GLN A 67 5.75 0.27 -32.02
CA GLN A 67 6.40 1.14 -32.99
C GLN A 67 5.50 2.32 -33.37
N VAL A 68 4.20 2.08 -33.56
CA VAL A 68 3.22 3.15 -33.81
C VAL A 68 3.16 4.16 -32.67
N LEU A 69 3.29 3.72 -31.41
CA LEU A 69 3.32 4.64 -30.26
C LEU A 69 4.63 5.45 -30.21
N LEU A 70 5.77 4.82 -30.45
CA LEU A 70 7.07 5.52 -30.56
C LEU A 70 7.04 6.56 -31.69
N ASP A 71 6.59 6.18 -32.87
CA ASP A 71 6.50 7.06 -34.05
C ASP A 71 5.53 8.22 -33.83
N ASN A 72 4.35 7.96 -33.21
CA ASN A 72 3.36 9.00 -32.92
C ASN A 72 3.85 10.02 -31.90
N LEU A 73 4.67 9.62 -30.93
CA LEU A 73 5.25 10.53 -29.93
C LEU A 73 6.63 11.07 -30.34
N ALA A 74 7.15 10.68 -31.51
CA ALA A 74 8.50 10.99 -31.98
C ALA A 74 9.62 10.60 -30.98
N LEU A 75 9.44 9.47 -30.29
CA LEU A 75 10.38 8.98 -29.27
C LEU A 75 11.32 7.92 -29.82
N SER A 76 12.58 7.96 -29.36
CA SER A 76 13.52 6.86 -29.58
C SER A 76 13.24 5.73 -28.58
N ALA A 77 13.27 4.48 -29.05
CA ALA A 77 13.19 3.30 -28.20
C ALA A 77 14.34 3.20 -27.17
N GLU A 78 15.46 3.88 -27.42
CA GLU A 78 16.68 3.87 -26.59
C GLU A 78 16.74 5.05 -25.60
N HIS A 79 15.84 6.03 -25.69
CA HIS A 79 15.89 7.21 -24.82
C HIS A 79 15.04 6.99 -23.57
N GLU A 80 15.71 6.78 -22.43
CA GLU A 80 15.04 6.70 -21.14
C GLU A 80 14.24 7.99 -20.84
N MET A 81 13.03 7.82 -20.34
CA MET A 81 12.09 8.89 -20.03
C MET A 81 11.41 8.62 -18.69
N GLU A 82 11.11 9.67 -17.94
CA GLU A 82 10.30 9.59 -16.72
C GLU A 82 8.84 9.30 -17.04
N PHE A 83 8.17 8.49 -16.22
CA PHE A 83 6.79 8.08 -16.50
C PHE A 83 5.82 9.27 -16.60
N SER A 84 6.02 10.32 -15.81
CA SER A 84 5.24 11.57 -15.86
C SER A 84 5.31 12.25 -17.23
N ASP A 85 6.48 12.25 -17.85
CA ASP A 85 6.76 13.00 -19.07
C ASP A 85 6.18 12.27 -20.28
N LEU A 86 6.25 10.94 -20.28
CA LEU A 86 5.55 10.12 -21.26
C LEU A 86 4.04 10.29 -21.16
N VAL A 87 3.51 10.29 -19.94
CA VAL A 87 2.07 10.46 -19.67
C VAL A 87 1.59 11.85 -20.13
N ALA A 88 2.37 12.90 -19.94
CA ALA A 88 2.08 14.23 -20.48
C ALA A 88 2.11 14.25 -22.02
N THR A 89 3.14 13.66 -22.62
CA THR A 89 3.33 13.60 -24.09
C THR A 89 2.22 12.78 -24.78
N LEU A 90 1.78 11.67 -24.15
CA LEU A 90 0.59 10.92 -24.56
C LEU A 90 -0.68 11.78 -24.51
N GLY A 91 -0.87 12.57 -23.44
CA GLY A 91 -1.99 13.50 -23.31
C GLY A 91 -2.04 14.51 -24.46
N GLU A 92 -0.93 15.20 -24.72
CA GLU A 92 -0.81 16.17 -25.82
C GLU A 92 -1.08 15.52 -27.18
N ARG A 93 -0.55 14.31 -27.42
CA ARG A 93 -0.77 13.60 -28.69
C ARG A 93 -2.22 13.14 -28.86
N ILE A 94 -2.87 12.67 -27.80
CA ILE A 94 -4.29 12.30 -27.84
C ILE A 94 -5.15 13.53 -28.17
N GLU A 95 -4.87 14.69 -27.57
CA GLU A 95 -5.57 15.93 -27.92
C GLU A 95 -5.34 16.33 -29.38
N HIS A 96 -4.11 16.19 -29.90
CA HIS A 96 -3.78 16.42 -31.30
C HIS A 96 -4.55 15.51 -32.26
N ASP A 97 -4.56 14.19 -32.02
CA ASP A 97 -5.31 13.21 -32.81
C ASP A 97 -6.82 13.55 -32.85
N LEU A 98 -7.38 13.90 -31.68
CA LEU A 98 -8.79 14.26 -31.53
C LEU A 98 -9.16 15.55 -32.28
N ALA A 99 -8.23 16.51 -32.38
CA ALA A 99 -8.41 17.75 -33.11
C ALA A 99 -8.22 17.58 -34.63
N GLY A 100 -7.24 16.78 -35.06
CA GLY A 100 -6.87 16.55 -36.45
C GLY A 100 -7.78 15.58 -37.24
N HIS A 101 -8.92 15.18 -36.68
CA HIS A 101 -9.82 14.13 -37.22
C HIS A 101 -9.19 12.73 -37.35
N GLY A 102 -8.04 12.48 -36.72
CA GLY A 102 -7.39 11.17 -36.61
C GLY A 102 -8.13 10.26 -35.62
N LEU A 103 -9.35 9.83 -35.98
CA LEU A 103 -10.21 9.03 -35.11
C LEU A 103 -10.32 7.58 -35.60
N PHE A 104 -9.99 6.64 -34.72
CA PHE A 104 -10.34 5.24 -34.90
C PHE A 104 -11.80 5.01 -34.48
N LYS A 105 -12.57 4.26 -35.28
CA LYS A 105 -13.99 4.02 -35.05
C LYS A 105 -14.32 2.55 -35.24
N HIS A 106 -14.87 1.94 -34.20
CA HIS A 106 -15.32 0.56 -34.23
C HIS A 106 -16.52 0.40 -33.28
N GLU A 107 -17.61 -0.24 -33.73
CA GLU A 107 -18.82 -0.54 -32.94
C GLU A 107 -19.35 0.58 -32.02
N GLY A 108 -19.30 1.82 -32.50
CA GLY A 108 -19.79 2.99 -31.75
C GLY A 108 -18.79 3.60 -30.76
N TRP A 109 -17.59 3.02 -30.62
CA TRP A 109 -16.43 3.64 -29.99
C TRP A 109 -15.74 4.64 -30.92
N TRP A 110 -15.18 5.71 -30.35
CA TRP A 110 -14.55 6.83 -31.07
C TRP A 110 -13.27 7.21 -30.31
N LEU A 111 -12.13 6.69 -30.76
CA LEU A 111 -10.81 6.83 -30.14
C LEU A 111 -9.90 7.79 -30.92
N SER A 112 -8.92 8.40 -30.24
CA SER A 112 -7.68 8.86 -30.88
C SER A 112 -6.93 7.66 -31.49
N GLN A 113 -6.12 7.87 -32.54
CA GLN A 113 -5.25 6.80 -33.06
C GLN A 113 -4.27 6.29 -31.99
N THR A 114 -3.73 7.18 -31.15
CA THR A 114 -2.87 6.85 -30.00
C THR A 114 -3.62 6.01 -28.95
N GLU A 115 -4.85 6.38 -28.60
CA GLU A 115 -5.69 5.54 -27.70
C GLU A 115 -5.95 4.15 -28.30
N ALA A 116 -6.18 4.05 -29.61
CA ALA A 116 -6.44 2.78 -30.28
C ALA A 116 -5.18 1.90 -30.40
N ALA A 117 -4.01 2.49 -30.63
CA ALA A 117 -2.74 1.79 -30.58
C ALA A 117 -2.40 1.28 -29.17
N LEU A 118 -2.73 2.03 -28.10
CA LEU A 118 -2.62 1.52 -26.72
C LEU A 118 -3.59 0.36 -26.44
N ALA A 119 -4.82 0.42 -26.95
CA ALA A 119 -5.76 -0.71 -26.88
C ALA A 119 -5.27 -1.94 -27.66
N ALA A 120 -4.64 -1.75 -28.82
CA ALA A 120 -4.00 -2.81 -29.59
C ALA A 120 -2.81 -3.42 -28.83
N LEU A 121 -2.01 -2.59 -28.16
CA LEU A 121 -0.91 -3.04 -27.31
C LEU A 121 -1.43 -3.85 -26.11
N HIS A 122 -2.53 -3.44 -25.46
CA HIS A 122 -3.20 -4.20 -24.40
C HIS A 122 -3.53 -5.63 -24.87
N VAL A 123 -4.15 -5.75 -26.06
CA VAL A 123 -4.47 -7.05 -26.66
C VAL A 123 -3.20 -7.85 -26.99
N LYS A 124 -2.17 -7.23 -27.55
CA LYS A 124 -0.91 -7.91 -27.89
C LYS A 124 -0.14 -8.41 -26.65
N LEU A 125 -0.22 -7.70 -25.53
CA LEU A 125 0.46 -8.05 -24.27
C LEU A 125 -0.28 -9.09 -23.41
N LEU A 126 -1.61 -9.14 -23.51
CA LEU A 126 -2.46 -10.04 -22.70
C LEU A 126 -3.02 -11.23 -23.50
N GLY A 127 -3.15 -11.12 -24.82
CA GLY A 127 -3.69 -12.19 -25.68
C GLY A 127 -5.14 -12.51 -25.31
N GLU A 128 -5.40 -13.78 -24.96
CA GLU A 128 -6.72 -14.24 -24.48
C GLU A 128 -7.11 -13.62 -23.12
N ASP A 129 -6.16 -13.05 -22.37
CA ASP A 129 -6.40 -12.35 -21.11
C ASP A 129 -6.81 -10.87 -21.28
N ALA A 130 -7.00 -10.39 -22.52
CA ALA A 130 -7.38 -9.01 -22.80
C ALA A 130 -8.86 -8.73 -22.49
N SER A 131 -9.13 -7.67 -21.72
CA SER A 131 -10.45 -7.44 -21.12
C SER A 131 -11.55 -6.99 -22.11
N HIS A 132 -12.65 -7.75 -22.17
CA HIS A 132 -13.80 -7.49 -23.05
C HIS A 132 -14.75 -6.42 -22.45
N PRO A 133 -15.36 -5.52 -23.26
CA PRO A 133 -16.28 -4.49 -22.75
C PRO A 133 -17.60 -5.02 -22.16
N ASP A 134 -17.96 -6.28 -22.45
CA ASP A 134 -19.10 -6.98 -21.87
C ASP A 134 -18.73 -7.80 -20.61
N GLU A 135 -17.51 -7.63 -20.07
CA GLU A 135 -17.16 -8.25 -18.80
C GLU A 135 -18.07 -7.73 -17.67
N PRO A 136 -18.69 -8.62 -16.89
CA PRO A 136 -19.43 -8.23 -15.71
C PRO A 136 -18.50 -7.48 -14.77
N GLY A 137 -18.92 -6.31 -14.30
CA GLY A 137 -18.14 -5.56 -13.32
C GLY A 137 -17.91 -6.35 -12.03
N PHE A 138 -17.01 -5.87 -11.16
CA PHE A 138 -16.70 -6.52 -9.88
C PHE A 138 -17.95 -6.93 -9.05
N GLU A 139 -19.04 -6.17 -9.10
CA GLU A 139 -20.29 -6.50 -8.39
C GLU A 139 -21.17 -7.58 -9.04
N GLN A 140 -20.90 -7.91 -10.31
CA GLN A 140 -21.59 -8.93 -11.09
C GLN A 140 -20.76 -10.21 -11.21
N ALA A 141 -19.48 -10.16 -10.87
CA ALA A 141 -18.55 -11.29 -10.91
C ALA A 141 -18.93 -12.38 -9.90
N GLY A 142 -18.85 -13.65 -10.34
CA GLY A 142 -19.16 -14.79 -9.48
C GLY A 142 -18.12 -14.97 -8.37
N GLU A 143 -18.56 -15.34 -7.17
CA GLU A 143 -17.61 -15.68 -6.11
C GLU A 143 -16.92 -17.01 -6.40
N GLY A 144 -15.59 -17.00 -6.32
CA GLY A 144 -14.77 -18.16 -6.65
C GLY A 144 -13.31 -17.95 -6.29
N ARG A 145 -12.63 -19.03 -5.92
CA ARG A 145 -11.23 -18.98 -5.50
C ARG A 145 -10.30 -18.66 -6.68
N LEU A 146 -9.54 -17.58 -6.53
CA LEU A 146 -8.47 -17.13 -7.42
C LEU A 146 -7.09 -17.55 -6.90
N LEU A 147 -6.84 -17.37 -5.59
CA LEU A 147 -5.56 -17.65 -4.93
C LEU A 147 -5.73 -18.46 -3.64
N ARG A 148 -4.61 -19.01 -3.14
CA ARG A 148 -4.50 -19.49 -1.76
C ARG A 148 -3.83 -18.40 -0.92
N ILE A 149 -4.61 -17.67 -0.14
CA ILE A 149 -4.09 -16.77 0.88
C ILE A 149 -3.59 -17.62 2.06
N GLN A 150 -2.41 -17.28 2.58
CA GLN A 150 -1.76 -17.92 3.74
C GLN A 150 -1.70 -16.96 4.93
N GLY A 151 -1.58 -15.66 4.66
CA GLY A 151 -1.56 -14.60 5.67
C GLY A 151 -1.92 -13.25 5.05
N GLN A 152 -2.28 -12.29 5.91
CA GLN A 152 -2.52 -10.88 5.59
C GLN A 152 -1.89 -10.04 6.71
N ALA A 153 -1.20 -8.96 6.37
CA ALA A 153 -0.76 -7.96 7.34
C ALA A 153 -0.77 -6.55 6.75
N PRO A 154 -1.21 -5.52 7.49
CA PRO A 154 -1.92 -5.60 8.76
C PRO A 154 -3.37 -6.08 8.59
N THR A 155 -4.00 -6.45 9.70
CA THR A 155 -5.43 -6.82 9.80
C THR A 155 -6.28 -5.77 10.53
N LYS A 156 -5.63 -4.78 11.16
CA LYS A 156 -6.26 -3.62 11.80
C LYS A 156 -5.88 -2.33 11.05
N LEU A 157 -6.74 -1.32 11.14
CA LEU A 157 -6.48 0.08 10.80
C LEU A 157 -6.89 0.95 11.97
N VAL A 158 -6.01 1.84 12.42
CA VAL A 158 -6.34 2.93 13.36
C VAL A 158 -6.49 4.23 12.55
N PRO A 159 -7.63 4.92 12.60
CA PRO A 159 -7.83 6.19 11.90
C PRO A 159 -6.78 7.25 12.29
N GLY A 160 -6.09 7.81 11.30
CA GLY A 160 -5.05 8.82 11.49
C GLY A 160 -3.62 8.28 11.63
N GLU A 161 -3.46 6.97 11.84
CA GLU A 161 -2.14 6.31 11.80
C GLU A 161 -1.84 5.75 10.39
N PRO A 162 -0.57 5.76 9.96
CA PRO A 162 -0.17 5.04 8.76
C PRO A 162 -0.30 3.54 8.98
N LEU A 163 -0.69 2.77 7.95
CA LEU A 163 -0.61 1.30 8.04
C LEU A 163 0.87 0.88 8.06
N ALA A 164 1.39 0.64 9.27
CA ALA A 164 2.73 0.14 9.48
C ALA A 164 2.83 -1.35 9.11
N HIS A 165 3.78 -1.68 8.23
CA HIS A 165 4.18 -3.05 7.97
C HIS A 165 5.71 -3.14 8.01
N PRO A 166 6.31 -4.07 8.78
CA PRO A 166 7.76 -4.24 8.82
C PRO A 166 8.39 -4.38 7.43
N GLY A 167 9.32 -3.49 7.08
CA GLY A 167 10.06 -3.54 5.82
C GLY A 167 9.26 -3.23 4.54
N LEU A 168 8.11 -2.55 4.65
CA LEU A 168 7.36 -2.00 3.51
C LEU A 168 7.14 -0.49 3.67
N PRO A 169 6.81 0.24 2.60
CA PRO A 169 6.31 1.61 2.70
C PRO A 169 5.08 1.72 3.61
N GLU A 170 4.82 2.93 4.10
CA GLU A 170 3.58 3.28 4.79
C GLU A 170 2.35 2.95 3.93
N ASN A 171 1.22 2.69 4.58
CA ASN A 171 -0.08 2.54 3.91
C ASN A 171 -0.18 1.30 3.02
N VAL A 172 0.61 0.25 3.29
CA VAL A 172 0.64 -1.00 2.52
C VAL A 172 -0.01 -2.17 3.25
N ILE A 173 -0.91 -2.89 2.56
CA ILE A 173 -1.39 -4.22 2.98
C ILE A 173 -0.64 -5.29 2.18
N SER A 174 -0.03 -6.25 2.87
CA SER A 174 0.61 -7.42 2.30
C SER A 174 -0.29 -8.66 2.43
N PHE A 175 -0.16 -9.57 1.46
CA PHE A 175 -0.84 -10.86 1.43
C PHE A 175 0.18 -11.94 1.07
N GLU A 176 0.30 -12.96 1.92
CA GLU A 176 1.12 -14.13 1.64
C GLU A 176 0.33 -15.15 0.84
N THR A 177 0.94 -15.72 -0.20
CA THR A 177 0.29 -16.68 -1.11
C THR A 177 1.24 -17.79 -1.54
N ALA A 178 0.68 -19.00 -1.71
CA ALA A 178 1.47 -20.19 -2.06
C ALA A 178 2.07 -20.16 -3.48
N GLN A 179 1.70 -19.17 -4.29
CA GLN A 179 2.18 -18.93 -5.65
C GLN A 179 2.11 -17.42 -5.93
N ARG A 180 3.03 -16.90 -6.75
CA ARG A 180 2.99 -15.52 -7.24
C ARG A 180 1.66 -15.27 -7.97
N PRO A 181 0.92 -14.19 -7.68
CA PRO A 181 -0.34 -13.92 -8.36
C PRO A 181 -0.13 -13.52 -9.83
N PRO A 182 -1.07 -13.87 -10.71
CA PRO A 182 -1.13 -13.32 -12.07
C PRO A 182 -1.22 -11.79 -12.04
N SER A 183 -0.49 -11.12 -12.94
CA SER A 183 -0.46 -9.65 -13.05
C SER A 183 -1.79 -9.01 -13.44
N ARG A 184 -2.73 -9.80 -13.98
CA ARG A 184 -4.09 -9.36 -14.34
C ARG A 184 -5.05 -9.22 -13.15
N LEU A 185 -4.66 -9.73 -11.97
CA LEU A 185 -5.52 -9.66 -10.79
C LEU A 185 -5.56 -8.23 -10.24
N VAL A 186 -6.77 -7.81 -9.88
CA VAL A 186 -7.06 -6.47 -9.40
C VAL A 186 -7.57 -6.55 -7.97
N PHE A 187 -7.19 -5.62 -7.11
CA PHE A 187 -7.68 -5.55 -5.74
C PHE A 187 -8.85 -4.58 -5.62
N PHE A 188 -9.81 -4.88 -4.74
CA PHE A 188 -10.96 -4.05 -4.46
C PHE A 188 -11.19 -3.89 -2.95
N VAL A 189 -11.44 -2.66 -2.53
CA VAL A 189 -11.81 -2.29 -1.14
C VAL A 189 -12.75 -1.08 -1.17
N GLN A 190 -13.91 -1.16 -0.51
CA GLN A 190 -14.95 -0.11 -0.54
C GLN A 190 -15.28 0.42 -1.95
N GLY A 191 -15.31 -0.45 -2.97
CA GLY A 191 -15.54 -0.08 -4.37
C GLY A 191 -14.34 0.55 -5.10
N HIS A 192 -13.26 0.89 -4.40
CA HIS A 192 -12.02 1.38 -5.01
C HIS A 192 -11.25 0.25 -5.69
N ARG A 193 -10.86 0.48 -6.95
CA ARG A 193 -10.01 -0.41 -7.75
C ARG A 193 -8.53 -0.10 -7.49
N LEU A 194 -7.74 -1.09 -7.13
CA LEU A 194 -6.31 -0.95 -6.82
C LEU A 194 -5.44 -1.97 -7.55
N HIS A 195 -4.24 -1.54 -7.95
CA HIS A 195 -3.22 -2.39 -8.55
C HIS A 195 -2.49 -3.21 -7.47
N ILE A 196 -2.23 -4.49 -7.74
CA ILE A 196 -1.43 -5.34 -6.85
C ILE A 196 0.04 -5.32 -7.28
N SER A 197 0.97 -5.16 -6.35
CA SER A 197 2.41 -5.36 -6.60
C SER A 197 2.77 -6.84 -6.33
N PRO A 198 3.04 -7.69 -7.35
CA PRO A 198 3.33 -9.10 -7.11
C PRO A 198 4.71 -9.29 -6.47
N ARG A 199 4.80 -10.19 -5.49
CA ARG A 199 6.05 -10.59 -4.81
C ARG A 199 6.30 -12.09 -5.04
N SER A 200 7.46 -12.58 -4.61
CA SER A 200 7.81 -14.01 -4.74
C SER A 200 6.80 -14.93 -4.02
N ASN A 201 6.40 -14.55 -2.80
CA ASN A 201 5.56 -15.35 -1.91
C ASN A 201 4.21 -14.67 -1.62
N GLY A 202 3.71 -13.80 -2.52
CA GLY A 202 2.58 -12.94 -2.17
C GLY A 202 2.32 -11.79 -3.14
N PHE A 203 1.59 -10.79 -2.65
CA PHE A 203 1.51 -9.46 -3.22
C PHE A 203 1.38 -8.40 -2.12
N SER A 204 1.47 -7.14 -2.51
CA SER A 204 1.13 -6.02 -1.66
C SER A 204 0.25 -5.01 -2.40
N VAL A 205 -0.58 -4.29 -1.67
CA VAL A 205 -1.47 -3.25 -2.17
C VAL A 205 -1.16 -1.96 -1.43
N GLN A 206 -0.85 -0.91 -2.17
CA GLN A 206 -0.71 0.44 -1.63
C GLN A 206 -2.10 1.04 -1.49
N LEU A 207 -2.48 1.46 -0.29
CA LEU A 207 -3.60 2.35 -0.07
C LEU A 207 -3.09 3.80 -0.14
N ILE A 208 -3.93 4.68 -0.69
CA ILE A 208 -3.73 6.14 -0.67
C ILE A 208 -4.64 6.75 0.39
N ASP A 209 -4.26 7.91 0.90
CA ASP A 209 -4.92 8.55 2.05
C ASP A 209 -6.43 8.70 1.89
N VAL A 210 -6.91 9.06 0.68
CA VAL A 210 -8.35 9.16 0.37
C VAL A 210 -9.11 7.85 0.60
N ILE A 211 -8.48 6.71 0.30
CA ILE A 211 -9.06 5.37 0.51
C ILE A 211 -8.99 4.99 1.98
N LEU A 212 -7.91 5.35 2.69
CA LEU A 212 -7.82 5.16 4.13
C LEU A 212 -8.88 5.98 4.88
N ASP A 213 -9.12 7.23 4.48
CA ASP A 213 -10.19 8.07 5.01
C ASP A 213 -11.58 7.49 4.75
N ASP A 214 -11.83 6.91 3.56
CA ASP A 214 -13.10 6.25 3.24
C ASP A 214 -13.30 4.98 4.10
N ILE A 215 -12.25 4.15 4.26
CA ILE A 215 -12.26 2.97 5.12
C ILE A 215 -12.50 3.37 6.58
N ALA A 216 -11.74 4.35 7.10
CA ALA A 216 -11.86 4.85 8.46
C ALA A 216 -13.25 5.44 8.75
N ARG A 217 -13.83 6.19 7.80
CA ARG A 217 -15.20 6.72 7.90
C ARG A 217 -16.28 5.65 7.83
N ALA A 218 -16.04 4.53 7.14
CA ALA A 218 -16.97 3.40 7.13
C ALA A 218 -17.01 2.67 8.48
N GLY A 219 -15.85 2.57 9.14
CA GLY A 219 -15.70 1.90 10.44
C GLY A 219 -15.92 0.38 10.39
N GLY A 220 -15.74 -0.28 11.53
CA GLY A 220 -15.98 -1.72 11.68
C GLY A 220 -15.10 -2.57 10.76
N SER A 221 -15.67 -3.64 10.19
CA SER A 221 -14.92 -4.60 9.37
C SER A 221 -15.13 -4.36 7.87
N VAL A 222 -14.05 -4.03 7.16
CA VAL A 222 -14.06 -3.81 5.71
C VAL A 222 -13.51 -5.05 4.98
N ALA A 223 -14.32 -5.62 4.08
CA ALA A 223 -13.92 -6.78 3.29
C ALA A 223 -12.90 -6.40 2.20
N LEU A 224 -11.85 -7.21 2.06
CA LEU A 224 -10.77 -7.04 1.09
C LEU A 224 -10.91 -8.08 -0.02
N TRP A 225 -10.94 -7.66 -1.27
CA TRP A 225 -11.26 -8.52 -2.41
C TRP A 225 -10.17 -8.54 -3.48
N LEU A 226 -10.02 -9.69 -4.13
CA LEU A 226 -9.40 -9.81 -5.45
C LEU A 226 -10.46 -10.05 -6.51
N TYR A 227 -10.17 -9.57 -7.72
CA TYR A 227 -10.95 -9.74 -8.93
C TYR A 227 -10.05 -10.21 -10.07
N ASP A 228 -10.51 -11.22 -10.81
CA ASP A 228 -9.93 -11.65 -12.08
C ASP A 228 -10.91 -11.28 -13.21
N PRO A 229 -10.60 -10.27 -14.05
CA PRO A 229 -11.49 -9.83 -15.12
C PRO A 229 -11.75 -10.93 -16.16
N VAL A 230 -10.71 -11.70 -16.50
CA VAL A 230 -10.76 -12.75 -17.51
C VAL A 230 -11.57 -13.95 -17.02
N ALA A 231 -11.34 -14.36 -15.77
CA ALA A 231 -12.11 -15.46 -15.17
C ALA A 231 -13.51 -15.03 -14.67
N GLN A 232 -13.83 -13.73 -14.72
CA GLN A 232 -15.07 -13.11 -14.24
C GLN A 232 -15.43 -13.54 -12.80
N ARG A 233 -14.40 -13.61 -11.95
CA ARG A 233 -14.48 -14.15 -10.59
C ARG A 233 -13.91 -13.19 -9.57
N ARG A 234 -14.54 -13.14 -8.40
CA ARG A 234 -14.04 -12.42 -7.22
C ARG A 234 -13.81 -13.36 -6.03
N GLN A 235 -12.82 -13.03 -5.22
CA GLN A 235 -12.49 -13.72 -3.97
C GLN A 235 -12.31 -12.71 -2.85
N GLN A 236 -13.02 -12.87 -1.73
CA GLN A 236 -12.62 -12.19 -0.50
C GLN A 236 -11.29 -12.81 -0.03
N VAL A 237 -10.25 -11.99 0.03
CA VAL A 237 -8.89 -12.39 0.44
C VAL A 237 -8.57 -12.03 1.87
N GLY A 238 -9.40 -11.19 2.50
CA GLY A 238 -9.14 -10.68 3.82
C GLY A 238 -10.24 -9.80 4.38
N THR A 239 -9.95 -9.24 5.55
CA THR A 239 -10.75 -8.22 6.22
C THR A 239 -9.78 -7.25 6.89
N LEU A 240 -10.07 -5.95 6.80
CA LEU A 240 -9.40 -4.91 7.56
C LEU A 240 -10.38 -4.40 8.62
N THR A 241 -10.04 -4.56 9.89
CA THR A 241 -10.86 -4.08 11.00
C THR A 241 -10.42 -2.67 11.36
N VAL A 242 -11.29 -1.69 11.18
CA VAL A 242 -11.11 -0.34 11.71
C VAL A 242 -11.37 -0.39 13.20
N THR A 243 -10.30 -0.30 13.98
CA THR A 243 -10.38 -0.06 15.42
C THR A 243 -10.55 1.43 15.64
N GLU A 244 -11.39 1.84 16.59
CA GLU A 244 -11.36 3.23 17.05
C GLU A 244 -9.95 3.54 17.53
N ALA A 245 -9.41 4.70 17.16
CA ALA A 245 -8.21 5.21 17.82
C ALA A 245 -8.53 5.28 19.31
N VAL A 246 -7.72 4.62 20.13
CA VAL A 246 -7.81 4.77 21.58
C VAL A 246 -7.66 6.28 21.82
N PRO A 247 -8.65 6.97 22.40
CA PRO A 247 -8.66 8.42 22.40
C PRO A 247 -7.50 8.91 23.28
N ASP A 248 -6.40 9.34 22.63
CA ASP A 248 -5.16 9.94 23.14
C ASP A 248 -5.24 10.16 24.65
N GLN A 249 -4.96 9.08 25.40
CA GLN A 249 -5.31 9.02 26.81
C GLN A 249 -4.48 10.08 27.54
N ALA A 250 -5.16 11.07 28.11
CA ALA A 250 -4.53 12.28 28.60
C ALA A 250 -3.73 12.01 29.89
N GLY A 251 -2.52 11.49 29.72
CA GLY A 251 -1.62 11.06 30.78
C GLY A 251 -1.71 9.56 31.08
N PHE A 252 -0.99 9.16 32.12
CA PHE A 252 -0.82 7.77 32.55
C PHE A 252 -1.85 7.36 33.59
N CYS A 253 -2.16 6.07 33.61
CA CYS A 253 -2.65 5.38 34.79
C CYS A 253 -1.46 5.01 35.69
N ALA A 254 -1.70 4.91 37.00
CA ALA A 254 -0.72 4.35 37.90
C ALA A 254 -0.39 2.90 37.49
N PRO A 255 0.90 2.50 37.41
CA PRO A 255 1.28 1.13 37.10
C PRO A 255 0.71 0.13 38.11
N ALA A 256 0.06 -0.92 37.61
CA ALA A 256 -0.58 -1.96 38.40
C ALA A 256 0.42 -2.98 38.95
N ASP A 257 1.39 -3.39 38.13
CA ASP A 257 2.53 -4.23 38.51
C ASP A 257 3.68 -4.08 37.50
N TRP A 258 4.89 -4.48 37.87
CA TRP A 258 6.07 -4.49 37.00
C TRP A 258 7.18 -5.40 37.53
N GLY A 259 8.05 -5.85 36.63
CA GLY A 259 9.26 -6.61 36.96
C GLY A 259 10.25 -6.71 35.78
N GLU A 260 11.46 -7.23 35.98
CA GLU A 260 12.07 -7.61 37.27
C GLU A 260 12.37 -6.38 38.16
N ARG A 261 12.50 -6.55 39.49
CA ARG A 261 12.71 -5.42 40.42
C ARG A 261 14.12 -5.32 41.02
N GLU A 262 14.91 -6.38 40.93
CA GLU A 262 16.33 -6.36 41.34
C GLU A 262 17.20 -7.25 40.47
N THR A 263 18.51 -6.96 40.41
CA THR A 263 19.54 -7.83 39.82
C THR A 263 20.84 -7.77 40.62
N VAL A 264 21.85 -8.51 40.20
CA VAL A 264 23.25 -8.41 40.67
C VAL A 264 24.04 -7.59 39.65
N ALA A 265 25.02 -6.80 40.11
CA ALA A 265 25.81 -5.94 39.25
C ALA A 265 26.47 -6.71 38.08
N GLY A 266 26.13 -6.31 36.85
CA GLY A 266 26.58 -6.95 35.61
C GLY A 266 25.87 -8.25 35.23
N GLU A 267 24.92 -8.75 36.02
CA GLU A 267 24.11 -9.93 35.68
C GLU A 267 22.79 -9.54 34.98
N PRO A 268 22.42 -10.18 33.85
CA PRO A 268 21.18 -9.87 33.16
C PRO A 268 19.95 -10.34 33.94
N PHE A 269 18.87 -9.58 33.84
CA PHE A 269 17.56 -9.91 34.45
C PHE A 269 16.50 -10.09 33.37
N ASN A 270 15.58 -11.05 33.57
CA ASN A 270 14.56 -11.40 32.57
C ASN A 270 15.19 -11.60 31.17
N GLU A 271 16.26 -12.42 31.13
CA GLU A 271 17.17 -12.55 29.98
C GLU A 271 16.42 -12.97 28.71
N GLN A 272 16.60 -12.18 27.65
CA GLN A 272 16.05 -12.44 26.32
C GLN A 272 16.94 -13.42 25.54
N PRO A 273 16.46 -14.04 24.43
CA PRO A 273 17.23 -15.05 23.68
C PRO A 273 18.59 -14.60 23.11
N ASP A 274 18.92 -13.31 23.19
CA ASP A 274 20.18 -12.70 22.78
C ASP A 274 20.99 -12.11 23.95
N GLY A 275 20.62 -12.43 25.20
CA GLY A 275 21.31 -12.01 26.42
C GLY A 275 20.94 -10.63 26.96
N ALA A 276 20.07 -9.88 26.26
CA ALA A 276 19.61 -8.58 26.75
C ALA A 276 18.65 -8.71 27.95
N SER A 277 18.64 -7.72 28.84
CA SER A 277 17.65 -7.65 29.92
C SER A 277 16.37 -6.93 29.47
N ALA A 278 15.24 -7.21 30.13
CA ALA A 278 13.97 -6.58 29.78
C ALA A 278 13.03 -6.33 30.98
N PHE A 279 12.35 -5.19 30.97
CA PHE A 279 11.24 -4.88 31.86
C PHE A 279 9.89 -5.21 31.20
N TRP A 280 8.94 -5.63 32.03
CA TRP A 280 7.51 -5.61 31.72
C TRP A 280 6.80 -4.75 32.77
N ILE A 281 5.82 -3.96 32.33
CA ILE A 281 5.07 -3.01 33.14
C ILE A 281 3.60 -3.14 32.73
N LEU A 282 2.72 -3.43 33.70
CA LEU A 282 1.27 -3.46 33.52
C LEU A 282 0.67 -2.13 33.95
N VAL A 283 -0.11 -1.51 33.08
CA VAL A 283 -0.70 -0.19 33.27
C VAL A 283 -2.00 -0.06 32.45
N ASP A 284 -3.08 0.35 33.11
CA ASP A 284 -4.45 0.37 32.53
C ASP A 284 -4.64 1.41 31.42
N CYS A 285 -3.80 2.47 31.38
CA CYS A 285 -3.87 3.55 30.40
C CYS A 285 -2.52 4.27 30.23
N PHE A 286 -2.12 4.57 28.99
CA PHE A 286 -0.89 5.29 28.66
C PHE A 286 -0.98 5.94 27.25
N PRO A 287 -0.29 7.07 26.99
CA PRO A 287 -0.24 7.70 25.66
C PRO A 287 0.54 6.87 24.62
N ASP A 288 0.25 7.06 23.33
CA ASP A 288 0.86 6.27 22.24
C ASP A 288 2.35 6.57 22.01
N ASP A 289 2.87 7.72 22.46
CA ASP A 289 4.29 8.10 22.40
C ASP A 289 5.02 7.85 23.74
N THR A 290 4.55 6.84 24.49
CA THR A 290 5.15 6.38 25.74
C THR A 290 6.46 5.63 25.50
N VAL A 291 7.49 6.00 26.25
CA VAL A 291 8.73 5.24 26.40
C VAL A 291 9.07 4.99 27.87
N VAL A 292 9.75 3.87 28.14
CA VAL A 292 10.31 3.57 29.45
C VAL A 292 11.66 4.28 29.59
N VAL A 293 11.87 4.91 30.74
CA VAL A 293 13.11 5.59 31.11
C VAL A 293 13.72 4.88 32.31
N PHE A 294 15.01 4.55 32.23
CA PHE A 294 15.81 3.95 33.30
C PHE A 294 16.94 4.90 33.67
N ASP A 295 16.86 5.52 34.85
CA ASP A 295 17.81 6.53 35.36
C ASP A 295 18.17 7.63 34.34
N GLY A 296 17.13 8.17 33.69
CA GLY A 296 17.26 9.20 32.65
C GLY A 296 17.62 8.69 31.24
N VAL A 297 17.79 7.38 31.04
CA VAL A 297 18.07 6.76 29.74
C VAL A 297 16.79 6.15 29.15
N GLU A 298 16.34 6.67 28.00
CA GLU A 298 15.21 6.08 27.25
C GLU A 298 15.57 4.69 26.71
N LEU A 299 14.71 3.71 26.98
CA LEU A 299 14.87 2.33 26.52
C LEU A 299 14.00 2.04 25.28
N PRO A 300 14.48 1.20 24.33
CA PRO A 300 13.64 0.62 23.28
C PRO A 300 12.37 -0.03 23.86
N THR A 301 11.22 0.61 23.61
CA THR A 301 9.93 0.29 24.21
C THR A 301 8.96 -0.26 23.16
N THR A 302 8.17 -1.27 23.54
CA THR A 302 7.05 -1.82 22.77
C THR A 302 5.77 -1.66 23.58
N LEU A 303 4.76 -1.05 22.97
CA LEU A 303 3.46 -0.80 23.57
C LEU A 303 2.43 -1.84 23.10
N GLN A 304 1.69 -2.43 24.04
CA GLN A 304 0.59 -3.37 23.78
C GLN A 304 -0.67 -2.88 24.49
N ALA A 305 -1.26 -1.80 23.98
CA ALA A 305 -2.40 -1.10 24.59
C ALA A 305 -3.62 -2.01 24.83
N ASP A 306 -3.91 -2.94 23.91
CA ASP A 306 -4.97 -3.95 24.05
C ASP A 306 -4.82 -4.84 25.31
N GLU A 307 -3.59 -5.01 25.81
CA GLU A 307 -3.26 -5.88 26.96
C GLU A 307 -2.87 -5.07 28.22
N GLY A 308 -2.83 -3.73 28.13
CA GLY A 308 -2.30 -2.88 29.20
C GLY A 308 -0.82 -3.15 29.51
N LEU A 309 -0.04 -3.62 28.53
CA LEU A 309 1.33 -4.10 28.72
C LEU A 309 2.34 -3.22 27.97
N ILE A 310 3.32 -2.70 28.69
CA ILE A 310 4.51 -2.05 28.16
C ILE A 310 5.70 -2.99 28.40
N THR A 311 6.49 -3.24 27.37
CA THR A 311 7.79 -3.93 27.53
C THR A 311 8.93 -3.04 27.06
N ALA A 312 10.03 -3.04 27.80
CA ALA A 312 11.21 -2.26 27.46
C ALA A 312 12.46 -3.10 27.56
N ARG A 313 13.31 -3.00 26.54
CA ARG A 313 14.55 -3.78 26.44
C ARG A 313 15.74 -2.91 26.83
N MET A 314 16.64 -3.46 27.63
CA MET A 314 17.92 -2.83 28.01
C MET A 314 19.04 -3.42 27.14
N PRO A 315 19.47 -2.73 26.06
CA PRO A 315 20.50 -3.24 25.16
C PRO A 315 21.93 -3.01 25.67
N ASP A 316 22.13 -2.07 26.58
CA ASP A 316 23.43 -1.72 27.15
C ASP A 316 23.54 -2.26 28.58
N PRO A 317 24.34 -3.31 28.84
CA PRO A 317 24.50 -3.89 30.17
C PRO A 317 25.29 -2.99 31.13
N THR A 318 25.99 -1.95 30.65
CA THR A 318 26.77 -1.04 31.50
C THR A 318 25.88 -0.24 32.45
N LEU A 319 24.59 -0.08 32.11
CA LEU A 319 23.57 0.56 32.95
C LEU A 319 23.34 -0.15 34.30
N ILE A 320 23.75 -1.41 34.44
CA ILE A 320 23.63 -2.21 35.65
C ILE A 320 24.98 -2.74 36.17
N GLU A 321 26.12 -2.18 35.75
CA GLU A 321 27.44 -2.57 36.26
C GLU A 321 27.75 -2.02 37.67
N ILE A 322 27.01 -1.01 38.13
CA ILE A 322 27.24 -0.33 39.41
C ILE A 322 26.10 -0.70 40.38
N PRO A 323 26.39 -1.17 41.61
CA PRO A 323 25.37 -1.36 42.64
C PRO A 323 24.68 -0.05 43.02
N GLY A 324 23.35 -0.05 43.10
CA GLY A 324 22.55 1.16 43.33
C GLY A 324 21.03 0.92 43.30
N GLU A 325 20.28 1.98 43.57
CA GLU A 325 18.84 2.06 43.33
C GLU A 325 18.62 3.01 42.15
N TYR A 326 17.89 2.56 41.13
CA TYR A 326 17.73 3.24 39.84
C TYR A 326 16.25 3.57 39.60
N ALA A 327 15.94 4.79 39.17
CA ALA A 327 14.58 5.17 38.86
C ALA A 327 14.08 4.48 37.58
N LEU A 328 12.87 3.93 37.62
CA LEU A 328 12.14 3.42 36.46
C LEU A 328 10.87 4.26 36.29
N GLU A 329 10.70 4.86 35.11
CA GLU A 329 9.65 5.83 34.80
C GLU A 329 9.03 5.56 33.42
N LEU A 330 7.79 6.00 33.20
CA LEU A 330 7.19 6.16 31.88
C LEU A 330 7.25 7.64 31.49
N LEU A 331 7.64 7.93 30.25
CA LEU A 331 7.69 9.27 29.67
C LEU A 331 6.81 9.30 28.42
N ASP A 332 5.85 10.21 28.38
CA ASP A 332 5.16 10.57 27.13
C ASP A 332 5.96 11.68 26.45
N ARG A 333 6.65 11.33 25.36
CA ARG A 333 7.52 12.27 24.63
C ARG A 333 6.76 13.46 24.04
N LYS A 334 5.46 13.31 23.75
CA LYS A 334 4.62 14.33 23.09
C LYS A 334 4.21 15.44 24.06
N SER A 335 3.82 15.10 25.29
CA SER A 335 3.46 16.08 26.33
C SER A 335 4.59 16.42 27.31
N GLY A 336 5.59 15.55 27.44
CA GLY A 336 6.61 15.60 28.49
C GLY A 336 6.09 15.15 29.86
N ALA A 337 4.92 14.51 29.92
CA ALA A 337 4.41 13.91 31.16
C ALA A 337 5.27 12.70 31.58
N VAL A 338 5.46 12.54 32.89
CA VAL A 338 6.23 11.44 33.49
C VAL A 338 5.39 10.77 34.57
N GLU A 339 5.34 9.44 34.56
CA GLU A 339 4.72 8.62 35.61
C GLU A 339 5.77 7.67 36.23
N PRO A 340 5.98 7.71 37.56
CA PRO A 340 6.97 6.85 38.22
C PRO A 340 6.47 5.40 38.32
N VAL A 341 7.28 4.45 37.85
CA VAL A 341 6.99 3.01 37.93
C VAL A 341 7.55 2.42 39.22
N GLY A 342 8.78 2.78 39.57
CA GLY A 342 9.39 2.35 40.82
C GLY A 342 10.88 2.62 40.93
N GLN A 343 11.54 1.82 41.77
CA GLN A 343 12.99 1.80 41.95
C GLN A 343 13.48 0.37 41.68
N PHE A 344 14.43 0.24 40.76
CA PHE A 344 15.08 -1.02 40.42
C PHE A 344 16.43 -1.12 41.12
N ARG A 345 16.70 -2.27 41.71
CA ARG A 345 17.86 -2.44 42.61
C ARG A 345 18.96 -3.30 42.01
N VAL A 346 20.14 -2.71 41.82
CA VAL A 346 21.36 -3.46 41.46
C VAL A 346 22.14 -3.75 42.75
N ARG A 347 22.34 -5.03 43.05
CA ARG A 347 23.04 -5.50 44.25
C ARG A 347 24.54 -5.71 43.99
N GLU A 348 25.32 -5.69 45.07
CA GLU A 348 26.72 -6.15 45.03
C GLU A 348 26.80 -7.65 44.64
N PRO A 349 27.86 -8.08 43.92
CA PRO A 349 28.08 -9.47 43.51
C PRO A 349 28.66 -10.38 44.61
#